data_AF-C4Y8U7-F1
#
_entry.id   AF-C4Y8U7-F1
#
_cell.length_a   1.000
_cell.length_b   1.000
_cell.length_c   1.000
_cell.angle_alpha   90.00
_cell.angle_beta   90.00
_cell.angle_gamma   90.00
#
_symmetry.space_group_name_H-M   'P 1'
#
loop_
_entity.id
_entity.type
_entity.pdbx_description
1 polymer ?
#
loop_
_entity_poly.entity_id
_entity_poly.type
_entity_poly.pdbx_seq_one_letter_code
_entity_poly.pdbx_strand_id
1 'polypeptide(L)'
;MEVIMGKMRCLHALGEWEQLSELAQSKWNSSTNDIKRSVAPLAAAAAWGLGQWDRMDAYIKVMKSESPDKSFFSAILSLHRNNFEDASNHILNARDLLVTEITALVSESYNRAYGVVVRVQMLAELEEIIKYKCLPSGSEKRALMRKTWNARLLGSQRNVDIWQRMLKVRTLVIKPKQDMEMWIKFANLCRKSGRFNLAEKSLNSLLEEGSPENPSRAPPQVVYAQLKYMWAKGQRKEALRHLVDFTTRMSQDLGLNPNDLITQPIPSNGPGVPKHVEEYTRLLARCFLKQGEWQVVLNNNWRTETSEIILGAYLLATHFDSKWYKAWHNWALANFEVITLHTQNNRVEVSNGTTHASETQEKQVPTTGGHFN
;
A
#
# COMPACT_ATOMS: atom_id res chain seq x y z
N MET A 1 2.79 -22.69 28.89
CA MET A 1 3.88 -21.86 28.36
C MET A 1 3.84 -21.76 26.83
N GLU A 2 3.73 -22.89 26.15
CA GLU A 2 3.70 -22.96 24.68
C GLU A 2 2.58 -22.12 24.04
N VAL A 3 1.38 -22.14 24.61
CA VAL A 3 0.23 -21.32 24.15
C VAL A 3 0.52 -19.82 24.22
N ILE A 4 1.20 -19.36 25.27
CA ILE A 4 1.48 -17.93 25.49
C ILE A 4 2.59 -17.48 24.56
N MET A 5 3.62 -18.29 24.37
CA MET A 5 4.66 -18.05 23.37
C MET A 5 4.08 -18.06 21.94
N GLY A 6 3.15 -18.97 21.64
CA GLY A 6 2.39 -18.98 20.39
C GLY A 6 1.63 -17.66 20.19
N LYS A 7 0.88 -17.22 21.21
CA LYS A 7 0.16 -15.93 21.19
C LYS A 7 1.10 -14.75 20.98
N MET A 8 2.26 -14.71 21.65
CA MET A 8 3.26 -13.66 21.46
C MET A 8 3.83 -13.66 20.04
N ARG A 9 4.11 -14.84 19.46
CA ARG A 9 4.56 -14.96 18.07
C ARG A 9 3.50 -14.49 17.09
N CYS A 10 2.22 -14.80 17.34
CA CYS A 10 1.11 -14.29 16.54
C CYS A 10 1.01 -12.77 16.62
N LEU A 11 1.08 -12.19 17.82
CA LEU A 11 1.04 -10.72 18.00
C LEU A 11 2.24 -10.03 17.33
N HIS A 12 3.43 -10.62 17.44
CA HIS A 12 4.63 -10.17 16.74
C HIS A 12 4.44 -10.22 15.21
N ALA A 13 3.93 -11.35 14.70
CA ALA A 13 3.65 -11.51 13.28
C ALA A 13 2.58 -10.53 12.80
N LEU A 14 1.58 -10.19 13.62
CA LEU A 14 0.55 -9.20 13.29
C LEU A 14 1.05 -7.74 13.38
N GLY A 15 2.15 -7.50 14.09
CA GLY A 15 2.69 -6.16 14.34
C GLY A 15 1.90 -5.38 15.42
N GLU A 16 1.16 -6.07 16.29
CA GLU A 16 0.41 -5.46 17.40
C GLU A 16 1.31 -5.30 18.63
N TRP A 17 2.17 -4.27 18.58
CA TRP A 17 3.24 -4.06 19.56
C TRP A 17 2.75 -3.74 20.97
N GLU A 18 1.62 -3.03 21.11
CA GLU A 18 1.04 -2.65 22.40
C GLU A 18 0.62 -3.89 23.19
N GLN A 19 -0.24 -4.72 22.60
CA GLN A 19 -0.70 -5.98 23.19
C GLN A 19 0.46 -6.95 23.45
N LEU A 20 1.46 -6.99 22.55
CA LEU A 20 2.66 -7.79 22.75
C LEU A 20 3.49 -7.30 23.95
N SER A 21 3.63 -5.99 24.12
CA SER A 21 4.38 -5.39 25.24
C SER A 21 3.69 -5.64 26.58
N GLU A 22 2.36 -5.51 26.64
CA GLU A 22 1.58 -5.82 27.85
C GLU A 22 1.67 -7.30 28.22
N LEU A 23 1.51 -8.19 27.24
CA LEU A 23 1.65 -9.62 27.45
C LEU A 23 3.07 -10.00 27.88
N ALA A 24 4.09 -9.38 27.29
CA ALA A 24 5.48 -9.58 27.67
C ALA A 24 5.75 -9.12 29.11
N GLN A 25 5.23 -7.96 29.52
CA GLN A 25 5.43 -7.43 30.88
C GLN A 25 4.76 -8.28 31.96
N SER A 26 3.51 -8.70 31.72
CA SER A 26 2.79 -9.57 32.67
C SER A 26 3.59 -10.85 32.96
N LYS A 27 4.25 -11.41 31.92
CA LYS A 27 5.10 -12.59 32.04
C LYS A 27 6.49 -12.30 32.54
N TRP A 28 7.05 -11.14 32.25
CA TRP A 28 8.37 -10.77 32.72
C TRP A 28 8.44 -10.77 34.25
N ASN A 29 7.41 -10.22 34.90
CA ASN A 29 7.36 -10.12 36.36
C ASN A 29 7.08 -11.47 37.05
N SER A 30 6.33 -12.36 36.38
CA SER A 30 5.87 -13.62 36.97
C SER A 30 6.78 -14.83 36.73
N SER A 31 7.88 -14.70 35.99
CA SER A 31 8.59 -15.85 35.40
C SER A 31 10.05 -16.00 35.82
N THR A 32 10.53 -17.23 35.74
CA THR A 32 11.94 -17.62 35.96
C THR A 32 12.87 -17.12 34.84
N ASN A 33 14.19 -17.12 35.09
CA ASN A 33 15.19 -16.59 34.16
C ASN A 33 15.21 -17.30 32.80
N ASP A 34 14.92 -18.60 32.74
CA ASP A 34 14.88 -19.34 31.47
C ASP A 34 13.69 -18.94 30.60
N ILE A 35 12.55 -18.68 31.25
CA ILE A 35 11.37 -18.15 30.56
C ILE A 35 11.65 -16.74 30.05
N LYS A 36 12.27 -15.88 30.88
CA LYS A 36 12.66 -14.52 30.47
C LYS A 36 13.57 -14.54 29.24
N ARG A 37 14.52 -15.48 29.15
CA ARG A 37 15.37 -15.67 27.96
C ARG A 37 14.58 -15.99 26.69
N SER A 38 13.54 -16.81 26.79
CA SER A 38 12.69 -17.16 25.63
C SER A 38 11.78 -16.03 25.17
N VAL A 39 11.32 -15.20 26.11
CA VAL A 39 10.41 -14.07 25.85
C VAL A 39 11.18 -12.83 25.39
N ALA A 40 12.44 -12.67 25.82
CA ALA A 40 13.24 -11.47 25.60
C ALA A 40 13.30 -11.00 24.13
N PRO A 41 13.53 -11.84 23.09
CA PRO A 41 13.59 -11.37 21.71
C PRO A 41 12.27 -10.75 21.23
N LEU A 42 11.14 -11.36 21.59
CA LEU A 42 9.81 -10.86 21.23
C LEU A 42 9.47 -9.58 22.01
N ALA A 43 9.86 -9.52 23.29
CA ALA A 43 9.69 -8.35 24.13
C ALA A 43 10.55 -7.17 23.66
N ALA A 44 11.80 -7.41 23.26
CA ALA A 44 12.70 -6.41 22.69
C ALA A 44 12.18 -5.88 21.34
N ALA A 45 11.65 -6.76 20.48
CA ALA A 45 11.02 -6.34 19.23
C ALA A 45 9.80 -5.43 19.49
N ALA A 46 8.96 -5.76 20.48
CA ALA A 46 7.83 -4.92 20.87
C ALA A 46 8.26 -3.57 21.44
N ALA A 47 9.24 -3.58 22.35
CA ALA A 47 9.79 -2.36 22.94
C ALA A 47 10.41 -1.45 21.87
N TRP A 48 11.15 -2.01 20.91
CA TRP A 48 11.65 -1.28 19.76
C TRP A 48 10.53 -0.72 18.88
N GLY A 49 9.49 -1.51 18.60
CA GLY A 49 8.33 -1.10 17.83
C GLY A 49 7.61 0.13 18.40
N LEU A 50 7.55 0.22 19.73
CA LEU A 50 6.94 1.29 20.53
C LEU A 50 7.90 2.44 20.89
N GLY A 51 9.20 2.34 20.57
CA GLY A 51 10.20 3.34 20.97
C GLY A 51 10.54 3.35 22.47
N GLN A 52 10.27 2.26 23.19
CA GLN A 52 10.55 2.12 24.63
C GLN A 52 11.98 1.59 24.85
N TRP A 53 12.98 2.44 24.65
CA TRP A 53 14.40 2.07 24.63
C TRP A 53 14.93 1.49 25.95
N ASP A 54 14.47 2.01 27.09
CA ASP A 54 14.93 1.51 28.41
C ASP A 54 14.46 0.09 28.68
N ARG A 55 13.23 -0.23 28.27
CA ARG A 55 12.69 -1.59 28.36
C ARG A 55 13.45 -2.54 27.43
N MET A 56 13.78 -2.06 26.23
CA MET A 56 14.58 -2.82 25.27
C MET A 56 15.96 -3.19 25.87
N ASP A 57 16.65 -2.25 26.52
CA ASP A 57 17.94 -2.51 27.20
C ASP A 57 17.83 -3.59 28.29
N ALA A 58 16.77 -3.54 29.11
CA ALA A 58 16.51 -4.54 30.14
C ALA A 58 16.29 -5.95 29.54
N TYR A 59 15.57 -6.06 28.42
CA TYR A 59 15.34 -7.33 27.74
C TYR A 59 16.62 -7.89 27.09
N ILE A 60 17.44 -7.04 26.46
CA ILE A 60 18.72 -7.43 25.83
C ILE A 60 19.68 -8.05 26.85
N LYS A 61 19.76 -7.50 28.08
CA LYS A 61 20.66 -7.99 29.15
C LYS A 61 20.41 -9.47 29.51
N VAL A 62 19.16 -9.91 29.44
CA VAL A 62 18.77 -11.29 29.78
C VAL A 62 18.99 -12.27 28.62
N MET A 63 19.13 -11.78 27.38
CA MET A 63 19.38 -12.64 26.22
C MET A 63 20.74 -13.35 26.29
N LYS A 64 20.80 -14.54 25.68
CA LYS A 64 22.05 -15.31 25.52
C LYS A 64 23.08 -14.51 24.73
N SER A 65 24.33 -14.51 25.18
CA SER A 65 25.46 -13.79 24.56
C SER A 65 25.66 -14.14 23.08
N GLU A 66 25.53 -15.43 22.73
CA GLU A 66 25.75 -15.95 21.38
C GLU A 66 24.52 -15.84 20.47
N SER A 67 23.47 -15.11 20.88
CA SER A 67 22.28 -14.94 20.05
C SER A 67 22.48 -13.84 19.01
N PRO A 68 22.23 -14.08 17.71
CA PRO A 68 22.30 -13.02 16.71
C PRO A 68 21.26 -11.93 16.94
N ASP A 69 20.11 -12.24 17.56
CA ASP A 69 19.09 -11.25 17.92
C ASP A 69 19.60 -10.29 19.01
N LYS A 70 20.38 -10.79 19.98
CA LYS A 70 21.01 -9.94 21.01
C LYS A 70 21.95 -8.94 20.36
N SER A 71 22.88 -9.41 19.53
CA SER A 71 23.84 -8.55 18.83
C SER A 71 23.13 -7.53 17.93
N PHE A 72 22.08 -7.97 17.22
CA PHE A 72 21.27 -7.10 16.38
C PHE A 72 20.57 -5.97 17.18
N PHE A 73 19.88 -6.32 18.28
CA PHE A 73 19.20 -5.32 19.11
C PHE A 73 20.18 -4.41 19.86
N SER A 74 21.32 -4.94 20.31
CA SER A 74 22.40 -4.13 20.89
C SER A 74 22.94 -3.12 19.88
N ALA A 75 23.15 -3.51 18.63
CA ALA A 75 23.58 -2.59 17.57
C ALA A 75 22.59 -1.43 17.38
N ILE A 76 21.28 -1.72 17.36
CA ILE A 76 20.24 -0.70 17.26
C ILE A 76 20.26 0.24 18.48
N LEU A 77 20.41 -0.30 19.69
CA LEU A 77 20.43 0.49 20.92
C LEU A 77 21.66 1.40 20.98
N SER A 78 22.85 0.89 20.64
CA SER A 78 24.08 1.67 20.56
C SER A 78 23.97 2.76 19.49
N LEU A 79 23.36 2.45 18.34
CA LEU A 79 23.10 3.42 17.28
C LEU A 79 22.10 4.51 17.70
N HIS A 80 21.11 4.18 18.52
CA HIS A 80 20.19 5.16 19.12
C HIS A 80 20.93 6.10 20.09
N ARG A 81 21.83 5.56 20.91
CA ARG A 81 22.70 6.32 21.84
C ARG A 81 23.84 7.07 21.15
N ASN A 82 24.00 6.94 19.83
CA ASN A 82 25.10 7.47 19.02
C ASN A 82 26.49 6.93 19.38
N ASN A 83 26.56 5.74 20.00
CA ASN A 83 27.81 5.01 20.20
C ASN A 83 28.11 4.19 18.93
N PHE A 84 28.79 4.82 17.98
CA PHE A 84 29.02 4.22 16.65
C PHE A 84 30.03 3.06 16.67
N GLU A 85 31.02 3.11 17.58
CA GLU A 85 32.03 2.07 17.73
C GLU A 85 31.41 0.77 18.26
N ASP A 86 30.69 0.85 19.39
CA ASP A 86 29.93 -0.28 19.94
C ASP A 86 28.93 -0.84 18.94
N ALA A 87 28.21 0.04 18.22
CA ALA A 87 27.28 -0.39 17.18
C ALA A 87 27.97 -1.19 16.08
N SER A 88 29.15 -0.73 15.62
CA SER A 88 29.95 -1.43 14.59
C SER A 88 30.42 -2.80 15.09
N ASN A 89 30.90 -2.88 16.33
CA ASN A 89 31.32 -4.14 16.94
C ASN A 89 30.16 -5.14 17.05
N HIS A 90 28.97 -4.68 17.48
CA HIS A 90 27.78 -5.52 17.55
C HIS A 90 27.28 -5.96 16.16
N ILE A 91 27.38 -5.11 15.13
CA ILE A 91 27.04 -5.46 13.76
C ILE A 91 27.97 -6.56 13.23
N LEU A 92 29.28 -6.43 13.44
CA LEU A 92 30.27 -7.44 13.04
C LEU A 92 29.97 -8.78 13.72
N ASN A 93 29.77 -8.79 15.04
CA ASN A 93 29.42 -10.01 15.77
C ASN A 93 28.10 -10.64 15.28
N ALA A 94 27.08 -9.82 14.99
CA ALA A 94 25.83 -10.32 14.42
C ALA A 94 26.06 -10.94 13.02
N ARG A 95 26.95 -10.35 12.21
CA ARG A 95 27.27 -10.85 10.86
C ARG A 95 27.97 -12.21 10.96
N ASP A 96 28.94 -12.37 11.85
CA ASP A 96 29.66 -13.63 12.05
C ASP A 96 28.71 -14.78 12.43
N LEU A 97 27.76 -14.52 13.34
CA LEU A 97 26.74 -15.50 13.73
C LEU A 97 25.79 -15.86 12.58
N LEU A 98 25.39 -14.87 11.77
CA LEU A 98 24.52 -15.10 10.61
C LEU A 98 25.22 -15.79 9.45
N VAL A 99 26.56 -15.70 9.34
CA VAL A 99 27.34 -16.41 8.31
C VAL A 99 27.22 -17.92 8.51
N THR A 100 27.23 -18.40 9.75
CA THR A 100 27.01 -19.83 10.02
C THR A 100 25.58 -20.25 9.65
N GLU A 101 24.57 -19.44 10.01
CA GLU A 101 23.17 -19.71 9.65
C GLU A 101 22.94 -19.73 8.13
N ILE A 102 23.48 -18.75 7.40
CA ILE A 102 23.27 -18.66 5.94
C ILE A 102 24.00 -19.77 5.20
N THR A 103 25.20 -20.15 5.63
CA THR A 103 26.00 -21.24 5.02
C THR A 103 25.27 -22.57 5.13
N ALA A 104 24.59 -22.82 6.25
CA ALA A 104 23.79 -24.02 6.44
C ALA A 104 22.53 -24.06 5.56
N LEU A 105 21.88 -22.91 5.32
CA LEU A 105 20.58 -22.86 4.63
C LEU A 105 20.69 -22.66 3.11
N VAL A 106 21.74 -21.98 2.64
CA VAL A 106 21.88 -21.61 1.22
C VAL A 106 22.12 -22.83 0.33
N SER A 107 22.74 -23.87 0.88
CA SER A 107 22.99 -25.14 0.18
C SER A 107 21.71 -25.89 -0.16
N GLU A 108 20.63 -25.67 0.58
CA GLU A 108 19.35 -26.33 0.37
C GLU A 108 18.44 -25.54 -0.57
N SER A 109 18.21 -24.24 -0.30
CA SER A 109 17.49 -23.35 -1.21
C SER A 109 17.60 -21.89 -0.82
N TYR A 110 17.58 -21.01 -1.83
CA TYR A 110 17.49 -19.57 -1.61
C TYR A 110 16.25 -19.17 -0.80
N ASN A 111 15.10 -19.81 -1.06
CA ASN A 111 13.85 -19.49 -0.36
C ASN A 111 13.95 -19.73 1.14
N ARG A 112 14.63 -20.80 1.58
CA ARG A 112 14.85 -21.08 3.01
C ARG A 112 15.85 -20.11 3.64
N ALA A 113 16.89 -19.73 2.89
CA ALA A 113 17.89 -18.76 3.33
C ALA A 113 17.40 -17.30 3.29
N TYR A 114 16.32 -16.99 2.57
CA TYR A 114 15.89 -15.62 2.31
C TYR A 114 15.62 -14.80 3.57
N GLY A 115 15.04 -15.43 4.60
CA GLY A 115 14.82 -14.79 5.90
C GLY A 115 16.12 -14.31 6.56
N VAL A 116 17.20 -15.08 6.41
CA VAL A 116 18.55 -14.73 6.91
C VAL A 116 19.19 -13.67 6.03
N VAL A 117 19.05 -13.75 4.71
CA VAL A 117 19.51 -12.73 3.75
C VAL A 117 18.92 -11.35 4.11
N VAL A 118 17.63 -11.30 4.46
CA VAL A 118 16.99 -10.06 4.92
C VAL A 118 17.63 -9.53 6.21
N ARG A 119 17.99 -10.39 7.17
CA ARG A 119 18.69 -9.95 8.40
C ARG A 119 20.07 -9.38 8.08
N VAL A 120 20.81 -10.02 7.17
CA VAL A 120 22.10 -9.50 6.69
C VAL A 120 21.93 -8.15 5.99
N GLN A 121 20.87 -7.99 5.20
CA GLN A 121 20.54 -6.71 4.57
C GLN A 121 20.20 -5.63 5.61
N MET A 122 19.51 -5.97 6.70
CA MET A 122 19.23 -5.06 7.81
C MET A 122 20.54 -4.62 8.52
N LEU A 123 21.49 -5.53 8.72
CA LEU A 123 22.82 -5.20 9.26
C LEU A 123 23.58 -4.23 8.33
N ALA A 124 23.57 -4.49 7.02
CA ALA A 124 24.17 -3.58 6.05
C ALA A 124 23.53 -2.18 6.08
N GLU A 125 22.20 -2.09 6.23
CA GLU A 125 21.53 -0.80 6.40
C GLU A 125 21.89 -0.11 7.72
N LEU A 126 22.14 -0.85 8.81
CA LEU A 126 22.64 -0.26 10.06
C LEU A 126 24.04 0.35 9.91
N GLU A 127 24.96 -0.31 9.19
CA GLU A 127 26.29 0.25 8.85
C GLU A 127 26.16 1.53 8.02
N GLU A 128 25.25 1.51 7.04
CA GLU A 128 24.95 2.68 6.22
C GLU A 128 24.31 3.81 7.06
N ILE A 129 23.47 3.49 8.07
CA ILE A 129 22.91 4.51 8.97
C ILE A 129 24.00 5.16 9.83
N ILE A 130 25.02 4.42 10.29
CA ILE A 130 26.19 5.00 10.97
C ILE A 130 26.84 6.05 10.06
N LYS A 131 27.16 5.67 8.82
CA LYS A 131 27.73 6.60 7.82
C LYS A 131 26.80 7.78 7.56
N TYR A 132 25.49 7.55 7.45
CA TYR A 132 24.49 8.58 7.21
C TYR A 132 24.46 9.62 8.34
N LYS A 133 24.52 9.19 9.60
CA LYS A 133 24.52 10.07 10.77
C LYS A 133 25.77 10.96 10.82
N CYS A 134 26.93 10.45 10.41
CA CYS A 134 28.18 11.21 10.37
C CYS A 134 28.24 12.26 9.23
N LEU A 135 27.43 12.11 8.18
CA LEU A 135 27.39 13.07 7.07
C LEU A 135 26.66 14.37 7.45
N PRO A 136 26.99 15.53 6.85
CA PRO A 136 26.26 16.77 7.10
C PRO A 136 24.78 16.69 6.72
N SER A 137 23.94 17.40 7.48
CA SER A 137 22.52 17.60 7.16
C SER A 137 22.38 18.30 5.81
N GLY A 138 21.69 17.66 4.86
CA GLY A 138 21.50 18.17 3.51
C GLY A 138 22.52 17.70 2.47
N SER A 139 23.52 16.89 2.83
CA SER A 139 24.50 16.37 1.87
C SER A 139 23.85 15.56 0.74
N GLU A 140 24.30 15.77 -0.50
CA GLU A 140 23.90 14.94 -1.65
C GLU A 140 24.16 13.45 -1.43
N LYS A 141 25.20 13.12 -0.66
CA LYS A 141 25.51 11.73 -0.26
C LYS A 141 24.35 11.11 0.52
N ARG A 142 23.69 11.87 1.42
CA ARG A 142 22.50 11.40 2.13
C ARG A 142 21.34 11.14 1.17
N ALA A 143 21.15 11.99 0.16
CA ALA A 143 20.11 11.78 -0.85
C ALA A 143 20.38 10.53 -1.71
N LEU A 144 21.63 10.30 -2.11
CA LEU A 144 22.05 9.11 -2.83
C LEU A 144 21.80 7.84 -2.00
N MET A 145 22.17 7.86 -0.72
CA MET A 145 21.92 6.72 0.19
C MET A 145 20.43 6.40 0.31
N ARG A 146 19.57 7.42 0.46
CA ARG A 146 18.11 7.22 0.46
C ARG A 146 17.61 6.59 -0.85
N LYS A 147 18.13 7.03 -2.00
CA LYS A 147 17.80 6.44 -3.30
C LYS A 147 18.21 4.97 -3.37
N THR A 148 19.40 4.62 -2.88
CA THR A 148 19.88 3.24 -2.80
C THR A 148 19.00 2.38 -1.90
N TRP A 149 18.67 2.87 -0.70
CA TRP A 149 17.75 2.19 0.22
C TRP A 149 16.38 1.95 -0.42
N ASN A 150 15.85 2.93 -1.14
CA ASN A 150 14.55 2.83 -1.80
C ASN A 150 14.59 1.80 -2.94
N ALA A 151 15.64 1.80 -3.76
CA ALA A 151 15.84 0.78 -4.80
C ALA A 151 15.94 -0.64 -4.20
N ARG A 152 16.68 -0.80 -3.09
CA ARG A 152 16.87 -2.07 -2.40
C ARG A 152 15.57 -2.61 -1.79
N LEU A 153 14.74 -1.73 -1.21
CA LEU A 153 13.43 -2.11 -0.67
C LEU A 153 12.47 -2.56 -1.78
N LEU A 154 12.50 -1.87 -2.93
CA LEU A 154 11.68 -2.25 -4.08
C LEU A 154 12.09 -3.58 -4.71
N GLY A 155 13.38 -3.93 -4.65
CA GLY A 155 13.90 -5.24 -5.05
C GLY A 155 13.65 -6.37 -4.04
N SER A 156 13.22 -6.04 -2.82
CA SER A 156 12.91 -7.05 -1.79
C SER A 156 11.54 -7.71 -2.06
N GLN A 157 11.35 -8.93 -1.57
CA GLN A 157 10.08 -9.65 -1.69
C GLN A 157 8.94 -8.80 -1.13
N ARG A 158 7.79 -8.81 -1.82
CA ARG A 158 6.58 -8.08 -1.43
C ARG A 158 5.87 -8.74 -0.25
N ASN A 159 6.54 -8.78 0.89
CA ASN A 159 6.06 -9.35 2.14
C ASN A 159 5.98 -8.24 3.22
N VAL A 160 4.87 -8.21 3.95
CA VAL A 160 4.60 -7.16 4.96
C VAL A 160 5.62 -7.18 6.09
N ASP A 161 5.96 -8.35 6.62
CA ASP A 161 6.87 -8.50 7.76
C ASP A 161 8.31 -8.11 7.40
N ILE A 162 8.72 -8.35 6.15
CA ILE A 162 10.02 -7.90 5.62
C ILE A 162 10.03 -6.38 5.52
N TRP A 163 9.05 -5.80 4.83
CA TRP A 163 8.98 -4.36 4.63
C TRP A 163 8.87 -3.60 5.95
N GLN A 164 8.09 -4.10 6.91
CA GLN A 164 7.94 -3.50 8.23
C GLN A 164 9.28 -3.44 8.97
N ARG A 165 10.03 -4.56 8.98
CA ARG A 165 11.36 -4.64 9.63
C ARG A 165 12.37 -3.69 8.98
N MET A 166 12.45 -3.70 7.65
CA MET A 166 13.35 -2.80 6.90
C MET A 166 13.03 -1.33 7.16
N LEU A 167 11.75 -0.94 7.08
CA LEU A 167 11.33 0.43 7.33
C LEU A 167 11.58 0.85 8.79
N LYS A 168 11.38 -0.05 9.76
CA LYS A 168 11.70 0.24 11.17
C LYS A 168 13.18 0.52 11.40
N VAL A 169 14.09 -0.18 10.73
CA VAL A 169 15.53 0.16 10.76
C VAL A 169 15.75 1.60 10.25
N ARG A 170 15.11 1.98 9.15
CA ARG A 170 15.24 3.33 8.57
C ARG A 170 14.65 4.44 9.45
N THR A 171 13.65 4.13 10.27
CA THR A 171 13.06 5.12 11.20
C THR A 171 14.04 5.66 12.24
N LEU A 172 15.19 5.00 12.44
CA LEU A 172 16.27 5.51 13.30
C LEU A 172 16.86 6.84 12.81
N VAL A 173 16.67 7.18 11.53
CA VAL A 173 17.26 8.40 10.95
C VAL A 173 16.35 9.13 9.96
N ILE A 174 15.34 8.46 9.40
CA ILE A 174 14.37 9.03 8.45
C ILE A 174 12.98 8.94 9.05
N LYS A 175 12.34 10.10 9.28
CA LYS A 175 10.94 10.12 9.70
C LYS A 175 10.04 9.65 8.54
N PRO A 176 8.91 8.97 8.79
CA PRO A 176 8.01 8.52 7.72
C PRO A 176 7.63 9.61 6.72
N LYS A 177 7.45 10.85 7.19
CA LYS A 177 7.16 12.04 6.38
C LYS A 177 8.25 12.41 5.37
N GLN A 178 9.50 12.01 5.59
CA GLN A 178 10.61 12.27 4.68
C GLN A 178 10.70 11.23 3.54
N ASP A 179 10.03 10.08 3.69
CA ASP A 179 10.02 8.99 2.70
C ASP A 179 8.59 8.49 2.44
N MET A 180 7.68 9.44 2.19
CA MET A 180 6.25 9.18 2.04
C MET A 180 5.95 8.12 0.98
N GLU A 181 6.72 8.11 -0.12
CA GLU A 181 6.52 7.17 -1.23
C GLU A 181 6.62 5.70 -0.76
N MET A 182 7.65 5.36 0.01
CA MET A 182 7.85 3.98 0.47
C MET A 182 6.83 3.59 1.53
N TRP A 183 6.47 4.51 2.43
CA TRP A 183 5.41 4.27 3.42
C TRP A 183 4.03 4.13 2.80
N ILE A 184 3.70 4.88 1.74
CA ILE A 184 2.47 4.68 0.95
C ILE A 184 2.50 3.31 0.26
N LYS A 185 3.64 2.90 -0.32
CA LYS A 185 3.77 1.55 -0.93
C LYS A 185 3.59 0.45 0.12
N PHE A 186 4.13 0.64 1.32
CA PHE A 186 3.96 -0.26 2.45
C PHE A 186 2.51 -0.34 2.92
N ALA A 187 1.82 0.79 3.10
CA ALA A 187 0.40 0.81 3.45
C ALA A 187 -0.46 0.10 2.39
N ASN A 188 -0.16 0.30 1.11
CA ASN A 188 -0.83 -0.42 0.02
C ASN A 188 -0.55 -1.92 0.03
N LEU A 189 0.66 -2.34 0.42
CA LEU A 189 1.00 -3.75 0.60
C LEU A 189 0.18 -4.35 1.76
N CYS A 190 0.16 -3.69 2.92
CA CYS A 190 -0.64 -4.11 4.07
C CYS A 190 -2.12 -4.25 3.72
N ARG A 191 -2.67 -3.27 3.00
CA ARG A 191 -4.05 -3.29 2.50
C ARG A 191 -4.33 -4.49 1.59
N LYS A 192 -3.44 -4.78 0.63
CA LYS A 192 -3.59 -5.91 -0.30
C LYS A 192 -3.46 -7.26 0.40
N SER A 193 -2.66 -7.34 1.46
CA SER A 193 -2.47 -8.53 2.28
C SER A 193 -3.53 -8.69 3.38
N GLY A 194 -4.57 -7.83 3.43
CA GLY A 194 -5.64 -7.90 4.43
C GLY A 194 -5.27 -7.41 5.84
N ARG A 195 -4.07 -6.84 6.02
CA ARG A 195 -3.59 -6.30 7.31
C ARG A 195 -4.01 -4.84 7.48
N PHE A 196 -5.30 -4.62 7.70
CA PHE A 196 -5.91 -3.29 7.72
C PHE A 196 -5.41 -2.41 8.87
N ASN A 197 -5.25 -2.93 10.09
CA ASN A 197 -4.75 -2.15 11.23
C ASN A 197 -3.36 -1.57 10.96
N LEU A 198 -2.47 -2.36 10.35
CA LEU A 198 -1.12 -1.92 10.04
C LEU A 198 -1.12 -0.90 8.88
N ALA A 199 -2.01 -1.06 7.90
CA ALA A 199 -2.20 -0.07 6.85
C ALA A 199 -2.66 1.28 7.42
N GLU A 200 -3.63 1.25 8.34
CA GLU A 200 -4.17 2.44 9.03
C GLU A 200 -3.11 3.13 9.88
N LYS A 201 -2.40 2.40 10.75
CA LYS A 201 -1.29 2.93 11.55
C LYS A 201 -0.22 3.58 10.67
N SER A 202 0.11 2.95 9.54
CA SER A 202 1.10 3.48 8.59
C SER A 202 0.62 4.76 7.91
N LEU A 203 -0.65 4.81 7.48
CA LEU A 203 -1.22 6.00 6.85
C LEU A 203 -1.36 7.15 7.85
N ASN A 204 -1.81 6.88 9.07
CA ASN A 204 -1.90 7.87 10.13
C ASN A 204 -0.54 8.48 10.47
N SER A 205 0.55 7.70 10.42
CA SER A 205 1.91 8.22 10.61
C SER A 205 2.38 9.21 9.53
N LEU A 206 1.69 9.24 8.38
CA LEU A 206 1.94 10.16 7.27
C LEU A 206 1.02 11.38 7.29
N LEU A 207 -0.06 11.35 8.07
CA LEU A 207 -0.96 12.49 8.24
C LEU A 207 -0.31 13.52 9.18
N GLU A 208 -0.61 14.80 8.97
CA GLU A 208 -0.23 15.85 9.89
C GLU A 208 -1.23 15.89 11.06
N GLU A 209 -0.73 15.93 12.30
CA GLU A 209 -1.52 16.39 13.43
C GLU A 209 -1.91 17.83 13.12
N GLY A 210 -3.20 18.07 12.86
CA GLY A 210 -3.69 19.41 12.52
C GLY A 210 -3.53 20.33 13.70
N SER A 211 -3.05 21.55 13.46
CA SER A 211 -3.31 22.64 14.41
C SER A 211 -4.75 23.13 14.22
N PRO A 212 -5.41 23.66 15.26
CA PRO A 212 -6.75 24.21 15.14
C PRO A 212 -6.87 25.36 14.10
N GLU A 213 -5.75 25.97 13.71
CA GLU A 213 -5.70 27.08 12.73
C GLU A 213 -5.53 26.62 11.26
N ASN A 214 -5.04 25.40 11.03
CA ASN A 214 -4.88 24.83 9.69
C ASN A 214 -5.39 23.38 9.68
N PRO A 215 -6.60 23.10 9.15
CA PRO A 215 -7.07 21.73 9.02
C PRO A 215 -6.05 20.94 8.18
N SER A 216 -5.51 19.87 8.76
CA SER A 216 -4.43 19.04 8.23
C SER A 216 -4.51 18.88 6.71
N ARG A 217 -3.65 19.57 5.95
CA ARG A 217 -3.53 19.33 4.51
C ARG A 217 -2.62 18.13 4.29
N ALA A 218 -3.21 16.95 4.40
CA ALA A 218 -2.52 15.72 4.05
C ALA A 218 -2.10 15.77 2.56
N PRO A 219 -0.85 15.36 2.23
CA PRO A 219 -0.41 15.31 0.84
C PRO A 219 -1.39 14.51 -0.03
N PRO A 220 -1.68 14.93 -1.28
CA PRO A 220 -2.70 14.29 -2.10
C PRO A 220 -2.48 12.78 -2.31
N GLN A 221 -1.22 12.34 -2.40
CA GLN A 221 -0.87 10.93 -2.54
C GLN A 221 -1.29 10.10 -1.31
N VAL A 222 -1.22 10.68 -0.10
CA VAL A 222 -1.64 10.06 1.16
C VAL A 222 -3.17 9.98 1.22
N VAL A 223 -3.87 11.06 0.85
CA VAL A 223 -5.35 11.07 0.78
C VAL A 223 -5.85 9.98 -0.17
N TYR A 224 -5.27 9.87 -1.37
CA TYR A 224 -5.62 8.80 -2.30
C TYR A 224 -5.35 7.39 -1.74
N ALA A 225 -4.26 7.23 -0.97
CA ALA A 225 -3.98 5.96 -0.29
C ALA A 225 -5.01 5.64 0.81
N GLN A 226 -5.44 6.63 1.58
CA GLN A 226 -6.50 6.52 2.59
C GLN A 226 -7.85 6.15 1.98
N LEU A 227 -8.22 6.76 0.85
CA LEU A 227 -9.46 6.42 0.15
C LEU A 227 -9.47 4.96 -0.33
N LYS A 228 -8.34 4.46 -0.84
CA LYS A 228 -8.22 3.04 -1.19
C LYS A 228 -8.31 2.12 0.02
N TYR A 229 -7.78 2.55 1.17
CA TYR A 229 -7.92 1.81 2.43
C TYR A 229 -9.39 1.77 2.88
N MET A 230 -10.08 2.91 2.88
CA MET A 230 -11.50 3.04 3.23
C MET A 230 -12.39 2.14 2.38
N TRP A 231 -12.14 2.12 1.06
CA TRP A 231 -12.80 1.20 0.13
C TRP A 231 -12.60 -0.27 0.51
N ALA A 232 -11.36 -0.65 0.84
CA ALA A 232 -11.02 -2.03 1.18
C ALA A 232 -11.58 -2.46 2.55
N LYS A 233 -11.79 -1.52 3.48
CA LYS A 233 -12.44 -1.76 4.78
C LYS A 233 -13.96 -2.02 4.65
N GLY A 234 -14.56 -1.64 3.53
CA GLY A 234 -15.98 -1.89 3.23
C GLY A 234 -16.85 -0.63 3.12
N GLN A 235 -16.32 0.55 3.46
CA GLN A 235 -17.03 1.84 3.36
C GLN A 235 -17.03 2.35 1.90
N ARG A 236 -17.56 1.55 0.97
CA ARG A 236 -17.40 1.75 -0.48
C ARG A 236 -18.08 3.02 -1.00
N LYS A 237 -19.33 3.27 -0.60
CA LYS A 237 -20.10 4.45 -1.04
C LYS A 237 -19.47 5.75 -0.58
N GLU A 238 -19.07 5.82 0.70
CA GLU A 238 -18.38 6.98 1.27
C GLU A 238 -17.01 7.20 0.64
N ALA A 239 -16.23 6.14 0.43
CA ALA A 239 -14.94 6.22 -0.23
C ALA A 239 -15.07 6.79 -1.65
N LEU A 240 -16.08 6.36 -2.41
CA LEU A 240 -16.35 6.91 -3.74
C LEU A 240 -16.74 8.38 -3.68
N ARG A 241 -17.65 8.77 -2.79
CA ARG A 241 -18.03 10.18 -2.61
C ARG A 241 -16.81 11.05 -2.31
N HIS A 242 -16.01 10.64 -1.33
CA HIS A 242 -14.80 11.37 -0.97
C HIS A 242 -13.74 11.36 -2.08
N LEU A 243 -13.69 10.33 -2.92
CA LEU A 243 -12.82 10.31 -4.10
C LEU A 243 -13.27 11.33 -5.15
N VAL A 244 -14.58 11.46 -5.39
CA VAL A 244 -15.13 12.49 -6.28
C VAL A 244 -14.79 13.88 -5.73
N ASP A 245 -15.10 14.16 -4.46
CA ASP A 245 -14.81 15.45 -3.82
C ASP A 245 -13.31 15.79 -3.83
N PHE A 246 -12.45 14.79 -3.64
CA PHE A 246 -11.01 14.93 -3.72
C PHE A 246 -10.52 15.25 -5.13
N THR A 247 -11.11 14.59 -6.14
CA THR A 247 -10.77 14.80 -7.55
C THR A 247 -11.18 16.21 -8.00
N THR A 248 -12.38 16.67 -7.63
CA THR A 248 -12.85 18.04 -7.94
C THR A 248 -11.95 19.11 -7.32
N ARG A 249 -11.57 18.96 -6.05
CA ARG A 249 -10.63 19.88 -5.39
C ARG A 249 -9.26 19.87 -6.05
N MET A 250 -8.74 18.70 -6.39
CA MET A 250 -7.45 18.57 -7.08
C MET A 250 -7.47 19.20 -8.48
N SER A 251 -8.56 19.05 -9.23
CA SER A 251 -8.73 19.72 -10.52
C SER A 251 -8.72 21.24 -10.36
N GLN A 252 -9.41 21.78 -9.36
CA GLN A 252 -9.42 23.21 -9.04
C GLN A 252 -8.02 23.72 -8.63
N ASP A 253 -7.30 22.96 -7.81
CA ASP A 253 -5.92 23.28 -7.40
C ASP A 253 -4.95 23.32 -8.60
N LEU A 254 -5.24 22.55 -9.65
CA LEU A 254 -4.51 22.56 -10.93
C LEU A 254 -5.00 23.67 -11.89
N GLY A 255 -5.96 24.49 -11.48
CA GLY A 255 -6.56 25.55 -12.31
C GLY A 255 -7.50 25.04 -13.40
N LEU A 256 -7.94 23.79 -13.32
CA LEU A 256 -8.84 23.17 -14.30
C LEU A 256 -10.30 23.41 -13.92
N ASN A 257 -11.17 23.59 -14.93
CA ASN A 257 -12.61 23.70 -14.69
C ASN A 257 -13.21 22.28 -14.58
N PRO A 258 -13.80 21.89 -13.43
CA PRO A 258 -14.39 20.56 -13.26
C PRO A 258 -15.50 20.21 -14.26
N ASN A 259 -16.16 21.23 -14.83
CA ASN A 259 -17.25 21.04 -15.78
C ASN A 259 -16.78 20.86 -17.24
N ASP A 260 -15.50 21.11 -17.53
CA ASP A 260 -14.95 21.02 -18.89
C ASP A 260 -13.50 20.52 -18.86
N LEU A 261 -13.32 19.29 -18.38
CA LEU A 261 -11.99 18.69 -18.22
C LEU A 261 -11.43 18.08 -19.51
N ILE A 262 -12.29 17.80 -20.50
CA ILE A 262 -11.89 17.11 -21.73
C ILE A 262 -11.24 18.06 -22.73
N THR A 263 -11.78 19.27 -22.89
CA THR A 263 -11.30 20.22 -23.90
C THR A 263 -10.10 21.05 -23.41
N GLN A 264 -9.82 21.03 -22.11
CA GLN A 264 -8.77 21.85 -21.52
C GLN A 264 -7.36 21.30 -21.78
N PRO A 265 -6.39 22.20 -22.06
CA PRO A 265 -5.01 21.81 -22.24
C PRO A 265 -4.44 21.24 -20.95
N ILE A 266 -3.83 20.06 -21.04
CA ILE A 266 -3.29 19.37 -19.87
C ILE A 266 -2.07 20.16 -19.35
N PRO A 267 -2.02 20.55 -18.06
CA PRO A 267 -0.94 21.35 -17.50
C PRO A 267 0.46 20.74 -17.64
N SER A 268 0.55 19.42 -17.88
CA SER A 268 1.81 18.67 -17.95
C SER A 268 2.49 18.64 -19.32
N ASN A 269 1.87 19.18 -20.38
CA ASN A 269 2.40 19.06 -21.75
C ASN A 269 3.34 20.20 -22.20
N GLY A 270 3.60 21.18 -21.34
CA GLY A 270 4.51 22.31 -21.64
C GLY A 270 5.99 22.00 -21.32
N PRO A 271 6.96 22.60 -22.03
CA PRO A 271 8.36 22.55 -21.63
C PRO A 271 8.57 23.32 -20.32
N GLY A 272 9.21 22.68 -19.32
CA GLY A 272 9.56 23.32 -18.04
C GLY A 272 8.51 23.19 -16.92
N VAL A 273 7.49 22.34 -17.07
CA VAL A 273 6.45 22.14 -16.04
C VAL A 273 7.07 21.63 -14.72
N PRO A 274 6.72 22.21 -13.57
CA PRO A 274 7.19 21.71 -12.28
C PRO A 274 6.81 20.24 -12.03
N LYS A 275 7.74 19.46 -11.48
CA LYS A 275 7.53 18.02 -11.19
C LYS A 275 6.27 17.72 -10.38
N HIS A 276 5.88 18.59 -9.45
CA HIS A 276 4.69 18.41 -8.63
C HIS A 276 3.40 18.46 -9.46
N VAL A 277 3.33 19.30 -10.49
CA VAL A 277 2.18 19.39 -11.40
C VAL A 277 2.04 18.10 -12.18
N GLU A 278 3.15 17.57 -12.71
CA GLU A 278 3.14 16.29 -13.43
C GLU A 278 2.71 15.13 -12.53
N GLU A 279 3.20 15.08 -11.28
CA GLU A 279 2.78 14.07 -10.30
C GLU A 279 1.30 14.17 -9.96
N TYR A 280 0.76 15.38 -9.84
CA TYR A 280 -0.64 15.64 -9.51
C TYR A 280 -1.55 15.28 -10.69
N THR A 281 -1.17 15.62 -11.92
CA THR A 281 -1.90 15.20 -13.13
C THR A 281 -1.96 13.68 -13.25
N ARG A 282 -0.83 12.97 -13.03
CA ARG A 282 -0.84 11.49 -13.01
C ARG A 282 -1.66 10.92 -11.86
N LEU A 283 -1.73 11.60 -10.72
CA LEU A 283 -2.59 11.20 -9.61
C LEU A 283 -4.07 11.40 -9.94
N LEU A 284 -4.41 12.49 -10.63
CA LEU A 284 -5.76 12.79 -11.11
C LEU A 284 -6.26 11.69 -12.06
N ALA A 285 -5.44 11.28 -13.04
CA ALA A 285 -5.72 10.15 -13.92
C ALA A 285 -6.04 8.86 -13.13
N ARG A 286 -5.28 8.58 -12.06
CA ARG A 286 -5.50 7.42 -11.18
C ARG A 286 -6.76 7.54 -10.33
N CYS A 287 -7.19 8.75 -10.01
CA CYS A 287 -8.46 9.00 -9.32
C CYS A 287 -9.62 8.69 -10.25
N PHE A 288 -9.62 9.22 -11.47
CA PHE A 288 -10.65 8.94 -12.48
C PHE A 288 -10.76 7.45 -12.82
N LEU A 289 -9.63 6.76 -13.01
CA LEU A 289 -9.67 5.30 -13.20
C LEU A 289 -10.34 4.60 -12.00
N LYS A 290 -10.02 5.02 -10.77
CA LYS A 290 -10.61 4.42 -9.58
C LYS A 290 -12.10 4.71 -9.44
N GLN A 291 -12.55 5.91 -9.81
CA GLN A 291 -13.98 6.24 -9.81
C GLN A 291 -14.75 5.29 -10.74
N GLY A 292 -14.27 5.09 -11.96
CA GLY A 292 -14.87 4.13 -12.90
C GLY A 292 -14.88 2.70 -12.35
N GLU A 293 -13.73 2.20 -11.87
CA GLU A 293 -13.63 0.85 -11.30
C GLU A 293 -14.59 0.66 -10.10
N TRP A 294 -14.75 1.68 -9.27
CA TRP A 294 -15.59 1.63 -8.08
C TRP A 294 -17.08 1.75 -8.40
N GLN A 295 -17.45 2.57 -9.38
CA GLN A 295 -18.83 2.65 -9.85
C GLN A 295 -19.29 1.34 -10.50
N VAL A 296 -18.44 0.70 -11.30
CA VAL A 296 -18.71 -0.64 -11.86
C VAL A 296 -19.01 -1.67 -10.76
N VAL A 297 -18.29 -1.61 -9.64
CA VAL A 297 -18.49 -2.55 -8.52
C VAL A 297 -19.75 -2.23 -7.70
N LEU A 298 -20.18 -0.97 -7.65
CA LEU A 298 -21.37 -0.56 -6.89
C LEU A 298 -22.67 -0.72 -7.68
N ASN A 299 -22.60 -0.63 -9.00
CA ASN A 299 -23.77 -0.64 -9.89
C ASN A 299 -23.77 -1.93 -10.71
N ASN A 300 -24.62 -2.90 -10.36
CA ASN A 300 -24.69 -4.18 -11.09
C ASN A 300 -25.17 -4.01 -12.55
N ASN A 301 -26.06 -3.04 -12.81
CA ASN A 301 -26.60 -2.71 -14.14
C ASN A 301 -25.90 -1.50 -14.77
N TRP A 302 -24.63 -1.27 -14.44
CA TRP A 302 -23.92 -0.07 -14.88
C TRP A 302 -23.89 0.10 -16.41
N ARG A 303 -24.00 -0.99 -17.17
CA ARG A 303 -23.96 -0.99 -18.63
C ARG A 303 -25.16 -0.30 -19.28
N THR A 304 -26.30 -0.24 -18.59
CA THR A 304 -27.52 0.39 -19.09
C THR A 304 -27.81 1.72 -18.42
N GLU A 305 -27.53 1.84 -17.12
CA GLU A 305 -27.96 3.01 -16.33
C GLU A 305 -26.87 4.07 -16.15
N THR A 306 -25.59 3.66 -16.08
CA THR A 306 -24.48 4.56 -15.72
C THR A 306 -23.28 4.44 -16.66
N SER A 307 -23.49 3.96 -17.88
CA SER A 307 -22.42 3.66 -18.83
C SER A 307 -21.66 4.93 -19.24
N GLU A 308 -22.39 6.02 -19.50
CA GLU A 308 -21.82 7.32 -19.88
C GLU A 308 -20.87 7.87 -18.81
N ILE A 309 -21.26 7.79 -17.53
CA ILE A 309 -20.45 8.30 -16.40
C ILE A 309 -19.16 7.49 -16.27
N ILE A 310 -19.23 6.17 -16.38
CA ILE A 310 -18.08 5.28 -16.25
C ILE A 310 -17.13 5.42 -17.44
N LEU A 311 -17.67 5.49 -18.66
CA LEU A 311 -16.89 5.72 -19.87
C LEU A 311 -16.22 7.10 -19.85
N GLY A 312 -16.94 8.13 -19.37
CA GLY A 312 -16.40 9.47 -19.16
C GLY A 312 -15.24 9.48 -18.15
N ALA A 313 -15.38 8.77 -17.02
CA ALA A 313 -14.30 8.64 -16.05
C ALA A 313 -13.07 7.94 -16.63
N TYR A 314 -13.25 6.86 -17.39
CA TYR A 314 -12.12 6.18 -18.04
C TYR A 314 -11.49 7.02 -19.16
N LEU A 315 -12.29 7.78 -19.92
CA LEU A 315 -11.79 8.71 -20.92
C LEU A 315 -10.93 9.80 -20.28
N LEU A 316 -11.40 10.41 -19.19
CA LEU A 316 -10.62 11.39 -18.43
C LEU A 316 -9.31 10.79 -17.90
N ALA A 317 -9.32 9.52 -17.46
CA ALA A 317 -8.10 8.83 -17.06
C ALA A 317 -7.09 8.70 -18.21
N THR A 318 -7.55 8.42 -19.45
CA THR A 318 -6.67 8.37 -20.63
C THR A 318 -6.20 9.75 -21.08
N HIS A 319 -7.02 10.79 -20.88
CA HIS A 319 -6.68 12.18 -21.20
C HIS A 319 -5.54 12.67 -20.30
N PHE A 320 -5.68 12.53 -18.97
CA PHE A 320 -4.68 13.01 -18.02
C PHE A 320 -3.40 12.16 -17.97
N ASP A 321 -3.41 10.90 -18.44
CA ASP A 321 -2.20 10.07 -18.57
C ASP A 321 -2.24 9.23 -19.86
N SER A 322 -1.82 9.85 -20.96
CA SER A 322 -1.87 9.26 -22.30
C SER A 322 -0.97 8.04 -22.49
N LYS A 323 0.07 7.88 -21.67
CA LYS A 323 1.02 6.75 -21.77
C LYS A 323 0.62 5.57 -20.89
N TRP A 324 -0.43 5.69 -20.08
CA TRP A 324 -0.78 4.68 -19.10
C TRP A 324 -1.66 3.56 -19.68
N TYR A 325 -1.02 2.42 -19.98
CA TYR A 325 -1.69 1.22 -20.50
C TYR A 325 -2.98 0.84 -19.76
N LYS A 326 -2.97 0.90 -18.41
CA LYS A 326 -4.12 0.45 -17.62
C LYS A 326 -5.36 1.32 -17.89
N ALA A 327 -5.21 2.63 -18.08
CA ALA A 327 -6.33 3.52 -18.40
C ALA A 327 -6.93 3.14 -19.75
N TRP A 328 -6.10 3.02 -20.79
CA TRP A 328 -6.53 2.62 -22.13
C TRP A 328 -7.20 1.26 -22.16
N HIS A 329 -6.64 0.27 -21.46
CA HIS A 329 -7.21 -1.07 -21.38
C HIS A 329 -8.60 -1.07 -20.72
N ASN A 330 -8.78 -0.37 -19.60
CA ASN A 330 -10.09 -0.30 -18.94
C ASN A 330 -11.11 0.47 -19.77
N TRP A 331 -10.70 1.56 -20.42
CA TRP A 331 -11.55 2.31 -21.32
C TRP A 331 -12.01 1.46 -22.50
N ALA A 332 -11.08 0.77 -23.18
CA ALA A 332 -11.39 -0.10 -24.31
C ALA A 332 -12.30 -1.26 -23.91
N LEU A 333 -12.03 -1.91 -22.77
CA LEU A 333 -12.85 -3.03 -22.28
C LEU A 333 -14.27 -2.57 -21.93
N ALA A 334 -14.41 -1.43 -21.24
CA ALA A 334 -15.73 -0.90 -20.90
C ALA A 334 -16.56 -0.53 -22.15
N ASN A 335 -15.93 0.09 -23.16
CA ASN A 335 -16.60 0.36 -24.43
C ASN A 335 -17.04 -0.93 -25.13
N PHE A 336 -16.17 -1.94 -25.17
CA PHE A 336 -16.47 -3.23 -25.77
C PHE A 336 -17.68 -3.91 -25.09
N GLU A 337 -17.73 -3.91 -23.75
CA GLU A 337 -18.84 -4.49 -23.00
C GLU A 337 -20.17 -3.77 -23.26
N VAL A 338 -20.16 -2.43 -23.29
CA VAL A 338 -21.37 -1.62 -23.56
C VAL A 338 -21.88 -1.85 -24.98
N ILE A 339 -21.00 -1.80 -25.98
CA ILE A 339 -21.36 -2.03 -27.39
C ILE A 339 -21.88 -3.45 -27.59
N THR A 340 -21.27 -4.45 -26.95
CA THR A 340 -21.71 -5.85 -27.04
C THR A 340 -23.13 -6.01 -26.52
N LEU A 341 -23.45 -5.38 -25.38
CA LEU A 341 -24.81 -5.41 -24.82
C LEU A 341 -25.83 -4.75 -25.76
N HIS A 342 -25.52 -3.56 -26.29
CA HIS A 342 -26.40 -2.89 -27.26
C HIS A 342 -26.61 -3.72 -28.54
N THR A 343 -25.56 -4.37 -29.03
CA THR A 343 -25.64 -5.24 -30.21
C THR A 343 -26.50 -6.47 -29.96
N GLN A 344 -26.41 -7.07 -28.76
CA GLN A 344 -27.26 -8.20 -28.35
C GLN A 344 -28.73 -7.78 -28.21
N ASN A 345 -29.00 -6.64 -27.56
CA ASN A 345 -30.36 -6.12 -27.42
C ASN A 345 -30.99 -5.81 -28.78
N ASN A 346 -30.25 -5.14 -29.68
CA ASN A 346 -30.74 -4.86 -31.04
C ASN A 346 -31.03 -6.14 -31.83
N ARG A 347 -30.25 -7.22 -31.66
CA ARG A 347 -30.52 -8.51 -32.31
C ARG A 347 -31.81 -9.17 -31.81
N VAL A 348 -32.10 -9.05 -30.51
CA VAL A 348 -33.33 -9.58 -29.89
C VAL A 348 -34.55 -8.77 -30.29
N GLU A 349 -34.43 -7.44 -30.38
CA GLU A 349 -35.51 -6.58 -30.87
C GLU A 349 -35.84 -6.86 -32.33
N VAL A 350 -34.82 -7.05 -33.17
CA VAL A 350 -35.02 -7.40 -34.59
C VAL A 350 -35.66 -8.79 -34.75
N SER A 351 -35.32 -9.78 -33.92
CA SER A 351 -35.97 -11.11 -33.95
C SER A 351 -37.42 -11.08 -33.45
N ASN A 352 -37.71 -10.27 -32.42
CA ASN A 352 -39.08 -10.14 -31.91
C ASN A 352 -39.97 -9.33 -32.88
N GLY A 353 -39.40 -8.33 -33.56
CA GLY A 353 -40.09 -7.57 -34.62
C GLY A 353 -40.41 -8.41 -35.87
N THR A 354 -39.54 -9.36 -36.24
CA THR A 354 -39.82 -10.28 -37.36
C THR A 354 -40.88 -11.33 -37.02
N THR A 355 -40.97 -11.75 -35.75
CA THR A 355 -41.98 -12.72 -35.27
C THR A 355 -43.38 -12.08 -35.24
N HIS A 356 -43.51 -10.83 -34.80
CA HIS A 356 -44.79 -10.11 -34.85
C HIS A 356 -45.23 -9.73 -36.27
N ALA A 357 -44.30 -9.48 -37.19
CA ALA A 357 -44.62 -9.22 -38.60
C ALA A 357 -45.11 -10.48 -39.35
N SER A 358 -44.73 -11.68 -38.89
CA SER A 358 -45.20 -12.95 -39.49
C SER A 358 -46.57 -13.38 -38.95
N GLU A 359 -46.93 -13.05 -37.69
CA GLU A 359 -48.26 -13.33 -37.15
C GLU A 359 -49.38 -12.40 -37.68
N THR A 360 -49.03 -11.23 -38.22
CA THR A 360 -50.02 -10.26 -38.74
C THR A 360 -50.43 -10.50 -40.19
N GLN A 361 -49.79 -11.43 -40.91
CA GLN A 361 -50.16 -11.78 -42.31
C GLN A 361 -51.12 -12.97 -42.45
N GLU A 362 -51.49 -13.68 -41.39
CA GLU A 362 -52.31 -14.90 -41.50
C GLU A 362 -53.82 -14.74 -41.22
N LYS A 363 -54.33 -13.50 -41.12
CA LYS A 363 -55.77 -13.23 -40.97
C LYS A 363 -56.29 -12.23 -42.00
N GLN A 364 -56.44 -12.68 -43.25
CA GLN A 364 -57.45 -12.15 -44.17
C GLN A 364 -57.63 -13.10 -45.38
N VAL A 365 -58.49 -14.09 -45.23
CA VAL A 365 -59.16 -14.75 -46.36
C VAL A 365 -60.66 -14.69 -46.07
N PRO A 366 -61.45 -13.86 -46.77
CA PRO A 366 -62.90 -13.94 -46.68
C PRO A 366 -63.40 -15.08 -47.56
N THR A 367 -64.11 -16.00 -46.94
CA THR A 367 -64.90 -17.05 -47.57
C THR A 367 -66.16 -16.43 -48.17
N THR A 368 -66.26 -16.39 -49.51
CA THR A 368 -67.53 -16.17 -50.20
C THR A 368 -67.96 -17.47 -50.87
N GLY A 369 -68.87 -18.19 -50.20
CA GLY A 369 -69.68 -19.24 -50.80
C GLY A 369 -71.08 -18.71 -51.09
N GLY A 370 -71.67 -19.09 -52.23
CA GLY A 370 -73.10 -18.91 -52.50
C GLY A 370 -73.45 -18.82 -53.99
N HIS A 371 -73.73 -19.97 -54.62
CA HIS A 371 -74.43 -20.11 -55.89
C HIS A 371 -75.82 -19.46 -55.90
N PHE A 372 -76.33 -19.05 -57.07
CA PHE A 372 -77.68 -19.41 -57.54
C PHE A 372 -77.84 -19.16 -59.05
N ASN A 373 -78.29 -20.23 -59.74
CA ASN A 373 -78.92 -20.40 -61.07
C ASN A 373 -78.31 -19.80 -62.34
#